data_AF-A0A8T5KR84-F1
#
_entry.id   AF-A0A8T5KR84-F1
#
_cell.length_a   1.000
_cell.length_b   1.000
_cell.length_c   1.000
_cell.angle_alpha   90.00
_cell.angle_beta   90.00
_cell.angle_gamma   90.00
#
_symmetry.space_group_name_H-M   'P 1'
#
loop_
_entity.id
_entity.type
_entity.pdbx_description
1 polymer ?
#
loop_
_entity_poly.entity_id
_entity_poly.type
_entity_poly.pdbx_seq_one_letter_code
_entity_poly.pdbx_strand_id
1 'polypeptide(L)'
;MYYYVDILIMITAHLMALRASIRTLLLIGGLAAVGAGLLTLGVGMDTPWAPWERQSDTRFPPVLFTLASFVATVAFCASTVVFHTSLKMVTNNPDMWWRVSGVLFLLTYGTFSFISQTFEAAIMLNILHLIVGIPALTLLPRNFVTSGIFPNQKGL
;
A
#
# COMPACT_ATOMS: atom_id res chain seq x y z
N MET A 1 2.54 35.15 5.52
CA MET A 1 3.38 34.50 6.56
C MET A 1 2.69 33.26 7.14
N TYR A 2 1.43 33.34 7.59
CA TYR A 2 0.66 32.18 8.11
C TYR A 2 0.59 30.97 7.16
N TYR A 3 0.14 31.15 5.92
CA TYR A 3 0.05 30.06 4.93
C TYR A 3 1.35 29.28 4.70
N TYR A 4 2.50 29.95 4.76
CA TYR A 4 3.80 29.29 4.56
C TYR A 4 4.15 28.39 5.75
N VAL A 5 3.83 28.84 6.97
CA VAL A 5 4.02 28.06 8.20
C VAL A 5 3.10 26.84 8.18
N ASP A 6 1.85 26.99 7.74
CA ASP A 6 0.88 25.88 7.66
C ASP A 6 1.31 24.81 6.65
N ILE A 7 1.81 25.23 5.47
CA ILE A 7 2.35 24.32 4.45
C ILE A 7 3.57 23.56 4.98
N LEU A 8 4.48 24.25 5.67
CA LEU A 8 5.68 23.63 6.23
C LEU A 8 5.33 22.59 7.30
N ILE A 9 4.36 22.89 8.16
CA ILE A 9 3.86 21.95 9.18
C ILE A 9 3.26 20.72 8.51
N MET A 10 2.44 20.91 7.46
CA MET A 10 1.84 19.82 6.70
C MET A 10 2.92 18.93 6.08
N ILE A 11 3.89 19.49 5.36
CA ILE A 11 4.98 18.72 4.74
C ILE A 11 5.78 17.96 5.80
N THR A 12 6.10 18.62 6.91
CA THR A 12 6.86 18.02 8.02
C THR A 12 6.14 16.81 8.61
N ALA A 13 4.81 16.91 8.79
CA ALA A 13 4.00 15.80 9.30
C ALA A 13 4.08 14.56 8.40
N HIS A 14 3.97 14.75 7.07
CA HIS A 14 4.08 13.67 6.09
C HIS A 14 5.48 13.05 6.07
N LEU A 15 6.54 13.88 6.10
CA LEU A 15 7.92 13.39 6.12
C LEU A 15 8.24 12.59 7.40
N MET A 16 7.76 13.05 8.56
CA MET A 16 7.92 12.33 9.82
C MET A 16 7.16 11.00 9.81
N ALA A 17 5.93 10.99 9.29
CA ALA A 17 5.12 9.79 9.14
C ALA A 17 5.80 8.75 8.24
N LEU A 18 6.32 9.19 7.08
CA LEU A 18 7.07 8.33 6.16
C LEU A 18 8.34 7.78 6.82
N ARG A 19 9.13 8.64 7.48
CA ARG A 19 10.35 8.24 8.16
C ARG A 19 10.09 7.21 9.26
N ALA A 20 9.05 7.41 10.07
CA ALA A 20 8.64 6.47 11.11
C ALA A 20 8.20 5.11 10.53
N SER A 21 7.65 5.13 9.31
CA SER A 21 7.11 3.93 8.66
C SER A 21 8.15 3.12 7.89
N ILE A 22 9.38 3.61 7.66
CA ILE A 22 10.40 2.96 6.80
C ILE A 22 10.54 1.46 7.08
N ARG A 23 10.67 1.06 8.35
CA ARG A 23 10.85 -0.36 8.71
C ARG A 23 9.64 -1.20 8.33
N THR A 24 8.43 -0.68 8.56
CA THR A 24 7.18 -1.35 8.19
C THR A 24 7.01 -1.41 6.67
N LEU A 25 7.36 -0.34 5.95
CA LEU A 25 7.33 -0.33 4.48
C LEU A 25 8.25 -1.40 3.90
N LEU A 26 9.49 -1.49 4.40
CA LEU A 26 10.46 -2.49 3.97
C LEU A 26 10.02 -3.92 4.33
N LEU A 27 9.41 -4.11 5.51
CA LEU A 27 8.88 -5.41 5.92
C LEU A 27 7.75 -5.86 4.99
N ILE A 28 6.75 -5.00 4.74
CA ILE A 28 5.62 -5.33 3.88
C ILE A 28 6.10 -5.53 2.43
N GLY A 29 7.03 -4.71 1.96
CA GLY A 29 7.68 -4.91 0.66
C GLY A 29 8.41 -6.25 0.58
N GLY A 30 9.14 -6.64 1.63
CA GLY A 30 9.80 -7.94 1.72
C GLY A 30 8.83 -9.11 1.67
N LEU A 31 7.69 -9.02 2.37
CA LEU A 31 6.62 -10.00 2.29
C LEU A 31 6.05 -10.11 0.87
N ALA A 32 5.88 -8.97 0.18
CA ALA A 32 5.43 -8.96 -1.21
C ALA A 32 6.43 -9.66 -2.14
N ALA A 33 7.72 -9.40 -1.98
CA ALA A 33 8.77 -10.05 -2.76
C ALA A 33 8.81 -11.55 -2.52
N VAL A 34 8.81 -11.98 -1.26
CA VAL A 34 8.81 -13.41 -0.90
C VAL A 34 7.54 -14.08 -1.41
N GLY A 35 6.38 -13.47 -1.23
CA GLY A 35 5.11 -13.97 -1.75
C GLY A 35 5.12 -14.10 -3.28
N ALA A 36 5.59 -13.07 -3.98
CA ALA A 36 5.68 -13.08 -5.44
C ALA A 36 6.66 -14.13 -5.95
N GLY A 37 7.83 -14.26 -5.31
CA GLY A 37 8.81 -15.27 -5.65
C GLY A 37 8.29 -16.69 -5.40
N LEU A 38 7.61 -16.94 -4.26
CA LEU A 38 7.03 -18.24 -3.97
C LEU A 38 5.95 -18.62 -4.99
N LEU A 39 5.06 -17.68 -5.34
CA LEU A 39 3.98 -17.96 -6.30
C LEU A 39 4.53 -18.16 -7.72
N THR A 40 5.48 -17.33 -8.15
CA THR A 40 5.96 -17.36 -9.56
C THR A 40 7.10 -18.35 -9.79
N LEU A 41 8.10 -18.40 -8.92
CA LEU A 41 9.27 -19.27 -9.07
C LEU A 41 9.07 -20.62 -8.37
N GLY A 42 8.37 -20.63 -7.23
CA GLY A 42 8.14 -21.84 -6.45
C GLY A 42 6.97 -22.68 -6.99
N VAL A 43 5.81 -22.06 -7.15
CA VAL A 43 4.59 -22.72 -7.65
C VAL A 43 4.53 -22.73 -9.18
N GLY A 44 5.15 -21.75 -9.84
CA GLY A 44 5.13 -21.63 -11.30
C GLY A 44 3.92 -20.85 -11.83
N MET A 45 3.30 -19.99 -11.00
CA MET A 45 2.13 -19.23 -11.40
C MET A 45 2.44 -18.16 -12.44
N ASP A 46 1.48 -17.94 -13.34
CA ASP A 46 1.51 -16.85 -14.32
C ASP A 46 1.67 -15.47 -13.64
N THR A 47 2.71 -14.72 -14.02
CA THR A 47 2.89 -13.35 -13.53
C THR A 47 1.79 -12.44 -14.07
N PRO A 48 1.11 -11.66 -13.20
CA PRO A 48 0.16 -10.67 -13.67
C PRO A 48 0.87 -9.56 -14.45
N TRP A 49 0.17 -8.99 -15.41
CA TRP A 49 0.64 -7.89 -16.25
C TRP A 49 -0.19 -6.63 -15.98
N ALA A 50 0.22 -5.51 -16.58
CA ALA A 50 -0.49 -4.26 -16.47
C ALA A 50 -1.96 -4.41 -16.95
N PRO A 51 -2.97 -4.25 -16.09
CA PRO A 51 -4.37 -4.48 -16.47
C PRO A 51 -4.90 -3.47 -17.50
N TRP A 52 -4.19 -2.36 -17.73
CA TRP A 52 -4.45 -1.38 -18.79
C TRP A 52 -3.87 -1.77 -20.15
N GLU A 53 -3.05 -2.82 -20.23
CA GLU A 53 -2.36 -3.27 -21.44
C GLU A 53 -2.95 -4.61 -21.93
N ARG A 54 -4.28 -4.61 -22.16
CA ARG A 54 -5.07 -5.82 -22.52
C ARG A 54 -4.62 -6.54 -23.79
N GLN A 55 -3.86 -5.89 -24.66
CA GLN A 55 -3.41 -6.46 -25.95
C GLN A 55 -2.00 -7.06 -25.88
N SER A 56 -1.34 -6.98 -24.73
CA SER A 56 0.03 -7.46 -24.54
C SER A 56 0.02 -8.82 -23.86
N ASP A 57 0.45 -9.87 -24.55
CA ASP A 57 0.79 -11.17 -23.95
C ASP A 57 2.13 -11.13 -23.19
N THR A 58 2.71 -9.94 -23.03
CA THR A 58 4.03 -9.74 -22.44
C THR A 58 3.93 -9.87 -20.92
N ARG A 59 4.19 -11.08 -20.43
CA ARG A 59 4.34 -11.37 -19.01
C ARG A 59 5.68 -10.84 -18.50
N PHE A 60 5.70 -10.33 -17.26
CA PHE A 60 6.97 -10.00 -16.62
C PHE A 60 7.80 -11.28 -16.40
N PRO A 61 9.11 -11.27 -16.65
CA PRO A 61 9.97 -12.35 -16.20
C PRO A 61 9.81 -12.54 -14.68
N PRO A 62 9.65 -13.77 -14.16
CA PRO A 62 9.35 -14.03 -12.74
C PRO A 62 10.27 -13.33 -11.74
N VAL A 63 11.57 -13.25 -12.05
CA VAL A 63 12.57 -12.54 -11.23
C VAL A 63 12.31 -11.03 -11.22
N LEU A 64 12.00 -10.43 -12.38
CA LEU A 64 11.66 -9.02 -12.48
C LEU A 64 10.33 -8.72 -11.79
N PHE A 65 9.35 -9.62 -11.91
CA PHE A 65 8.07 -9.49 -11.21
C PHE A 65 8.25 -9.49 -9.69
N THR A 66 9.16 -10.34 -9.16
CA THR A 66 9.49 -10.39 -7.74
C THR A 66 10.08 -9.06 -7.25
N LEU A 67 11.04 -8.50 -7.98
CA LEU A 67 11.63 -7.21 -7.65
C LEU A 67 10.61 -6.06 -7.81
N ALA A 68 9.82 -6.09 -8.88
CA ALA A 68 8.77 -5.11 -9.12
C ALA A 68 7.72 -5.14 -8.01
N SER A 69 7.35 -6.31 -7.50
CA SER A 69 6.42 -6.47 -6.37
C SER A 69 6.94 -5.78 -5.12
N PHE A 70 8.23 -5.93 -4.80
CA PHE A 70 8.87 -5.21 -3.69
C PHE A 70 8.71 -3.69 -3.85
N VAL A 71 9.15 -3.15 -4.99
CA VAL A 71 9.19 -1.70 -5.25
C VAL A 71 7.77 -1.13 -5.28
N ALA A 72 6.85 -1.80 -5.97
CA ALA A 72 5.45 -1.40 -6.08
C ALA A 72 4.78 -1.37 -4.70
N THR A 73 5.01 -2.39 -3.87
CA THR A 73 4.46 -2.42 -2.51
C THR A 73 5.03 -1.31 -1.64
N VAL A 74 6.35 -1.09 -1.65
CA VAL A 74 6.96 0.00 -0.86
C VAL A 74 6.42 1.37 -1.30
N ALA A 75 6.33 1.61 -2.60
CA ALA A 75 5.81 2.86 -3.16
C ALA A 75 4.33 3.06 -2.83
N PHE A 76 3.51 2.01 -3.02
CA PHE A 76 2.08 2.06 -2.71
C PHE A 76 1.85 2.30 -1.21
N CYS A 77 2.53 1.56 -0.34
CA CYS A 77 2.41 1.75 1.10
C CYS A 77 2.95 3.11 1.57
N ALA A 78 3.95 3.69 0.91
CA ALA A 78 4.38 5.06 1.19
C ALA A 78 3.28 6.07 0.85
N SER A 79 2.63 5.91 -0.31
CA SER A 79 1.47 6.74 -0.68
C SER A 79 0.31 6.57 0.30
N THR A 80 0.11 5.37 0.84
CA THR A 80 -0.95 5.15 1.83
C THR A 80 -0.63 5.74 3.21
N VAL A 81 0.65 5.81 3.60
CA VAL A 81 1.10 6.58 4.79
C VAL A 81 0.77 8.05 4.62
N VAL A 82 1.02 8.61 3.43
CA VAL A 82 0.65 10.00 3.10
C VAL A 82 -0.86 10.17 3.21
N PHE A 83 -1.64 9.28 2.60
CA PHE A 83 -3.10 9.30 2.67
C PHE A 83 -3.63 9.22 4.11
N HIS A 84 -3.11 8.32 4.95
CA HIS A 84 -3.49 8.22 6.37
C HIS A 84 -3.16 9.50 7.13
N THR A 85 -1.99 10.09 6.86
CA THR A 85 -1.58 11.37 7.46
C THR A 85 -2.53 12.49 7.05
N SER A 86 -2.95 12.54 5.79
CA SER A 86 -4.00 13.46 5.33
C SER A 86 -5.34 13.22 6.03
N LEU A 87 -5.75 11.97 6.23
CA LEU A 87 -6.95 11.65 7.01
C LEU A 87 -6.86 12.24 8.42
N LYS A 88 -5.71 12.15 9.10
CA LYS A 88 -5.54 12.77 10.44
C LYS A 88 -5.74 14.28 10.44
N MET A 89 -5.51 14.96 9.31
CA MET A 89 -5.71 16.40 9.18
C MET A 89 -7.17 16.78 8.93
N VAL A 90 -7.95 15.92 8.25
CA VAL A 90 -9.28 16.28 7.75
C VAL A 90 -10.44 15.56 8.45
N THR A 91 -10.17 14.50 9.23
CA THR A 91 -11.20 13.73 9.93
C THR A 91 -10.86 13.47 11.39
N ASN A 92 -11.90 13.34 12.20
CA ASN A 92 -11.79 12.98 13.62
C ASN A 92 -11.56 11.47 13.82
N ASN A 93 -11.82 10.64 12.80
CA ASN A 93 -11.73 9.18 12.87
C ASN A 93 -10.83 8.59 11.76
N PRO A 94 -9.54 8.96 11.69
CA PRO A 94 -8.63 8.59 10.60
C PRO A 94 -8.48 7.07 10.42
N ASP A 95 -8.42 6.31 11.52
CA ASP A 95 -8.24 4.85 11.47
C ASP A 95 -9.48 4.12 10.92
N MET A 96 -10.67 4.64 11.19
CA MET A 96 -11.90 4.09 10.62
C MET A 96 -11.92 4.29 9.10
N TRP A 97 -11.65 5.52 8.65
CA TRP A 97 -11.62 5.85 7.22
C TRP A 97 -10.50 5.14 6.47
N TRP A 98 -9.36 4.93 7.12
CA TRP A 98 -8.28 4.09 6.62
C TRP A 98 -8.71 2.65 6.37
N ARG A 99 -9.37 2.02 7.35
CA ARG A 99 -9.86 0.65 7.20
C ARG A 99 -10.94 0.54 6.13
N VAL A 100 -11.89 1.48 6.12
CA VAL A 100 -12.98 1.51 5.12
C VAL A 100 -12.42 1.65 3.70
N SER A 101 -11.54 2.62 3.48
CA SER A 101 -10.90 2.83 2.17
C SER A 101 -10.03 1.64 1.75
N GLY A 102 -9.30 1.04 2.69
CA GLY A 102 -8.51 -0.16 2.43
C GLY A 102 -9.33 -1.39 2.06
N VAL A 103 -10.44 -1.64 2.78
CA VAL A 103 -11.37 -2.73 2.44
C VAL A 103 -12.01 -2.49 1.08
N LEU A 104 -12.45 -1.26 0.81
CA LEU A 104 -13.01 -0.90 -0.49
C LEU A 104 -11.99 -1.10 -1.62
N PHE A 105 -10.74 -0.66 -1.43
CA PHE A 105 -9.66 -0.88 -2.39
C PHE A 105 -9.43 -2.36 -2.69
N LEU A 106 -9.34 -3.20 -1.65
CA LEU A 106 -9.14 -4.64 -1.82
C LEU A 106 -10.30 -5.29 -2.58
N LEU A 107 -11.54 -4.91 -2.30
CA LEU A 107 -12.71 -5.45 -3.00
C LEU A 107 -12.76 -4.98 -4.45
N THR A 108 -12.62 -3.68 -4.71
CA THR A 108 -12.70 -3.12 -6.06
C THR A 108 -11.54 -3.62 -6.93
N TYR A 109 -10.31 -3.56 -6.43
CA TYR A 109 -9.15 -4.00 -7.20
C TYR A 109 -9.14 -5.52 -7.36
N GLY A 110 -9.47 -6.26 -6.30
CA GLY A 110 -9.56 -7.72 -6.33
C GLY A 110 -10.56 -8.21 -7.37
N THR A 111 -11.77 -7.65 -7.40
CA THR A 111 -12.77 -7.97 -8.43
C THR A 111 -12.36 -7.53 -9.83
N PHE A 112 -11.78 -6.33 -9.98
CA PHE A 112 -11.32 -5.83 -11.28
C PHE A 112 -10.19 -6.67 -11.89
N SER A 113 -9.36 -7.30 -11.07
CA SER A 113 -8.28 -8.18 -11.56
C SER A 113 -8.80 -9.37 -12.38
N PHE A 114 -9.94 -9.97 -11.99
CA PHE A 114 -10.55 -11.07 -12.75
C PHE A 114 -11.13 -10.64 -14.10
N ILE A 115 -11.42 -9.35 -14.28
CA ILE A 115 -11.92 -8.80 -15.54
C ILE A 115 -10.76 -8.48 -16.50
N SER A 116 -9.57 -8.25 -15.97
CA SER A 116 -8.43 -7.68 -16.70
C SER A 116 -7.25 -8.63 -16.89
N GLN A 117 -7.27 -9.80 -16.26
CA GLN A 117 -6.17 -10.76 -16.24
C GLN A 117 -6.67 -12.19 -16.56
N THR A 118 -5.75 -13.13 -16.77
CA THR A 118 -6.10 -14.55 -16.76
C THR A 118 -6.59 -14.96 -15.37
N PHE A 119 -7.36 -16.04 -15.28
CA PHE A 119 -7.89 -16.52 -14.01
C PHE A 119 -6.78 -16.81 -12.99
N GLU A 120 -5.69 -17.42 -13.44
CA GLU A 120 -4.53 -17.75 -12.61
C GLU A 120 -3.79 -16.49 -12.13
N ALA A 121 -3.50 -15.55 -13.03
CA ALA A 121 -2.85 -14.29 -12.68
C ALA A 121 -3.72 -13.43 -11.74
N ALA A 122 -5.05 -13.48 -11.90
CA ALA A 122 -5.99 -12.82 -11.00
C ALA A 122 -5.95 -13.43 -9.59
N ILE A 123 -5.94 -14.77 -9.47
CA ILE A 123 -5.77 -15.45 -8.17
C ILE A 123 -4.45 -15.05 -7.52
N MET A 124 -3.35 -15.14 -8.28
CA MET A 124 -2.02 -14.78 -7.81
C MET A 124 -1.99 -13.35 -7.27
N LEU A 125 -2.56 -12.41 -8.05
CA LEU A 125 -2.60 -11.01 -7.68
C LEU A 125 -3.44 -10.79 -6.41
N ASN A 126 -4.59 -11.46 -6.26
CA ASN A 126 -5.39 -11.37 -5.04
C ASN A 126 -4.67 -11.92 -3.81
N ILE A 127 -3.92 -13.02 -3.95
CA ILE A 127 -3.09 -13.55 -2.86
C ILE A 127 -2.03 -12.52 -2.45
N LEU A 128 -1.36 -11.89 -3.42
CA LEU A 128 -0.40 -10.81 -3.13
C LEU A 128 -1.05 -9.61 -2.45
N HIS A 129 -2.26 -9.22 -2.88
CA HIS A 129 -3.02 -8.16 -2.23
C HIS A 129 -3.35 -8.49 -0.78
N LEU A 130 -3.61 -9.75 -0.44
CA LEU A 130 -3.84 -10.16 0.95
C LEU A 130 -2.53 -10.17 1.76
N ILE A 131 -1.44 -10.69 1.19
CA ILE A 131 -0.10 -10.70 1.80
C ILE A 131 0.35 -9.29 2.15
N VAL A 132 0.03 -8.30 1.31
CA VAL A 132 0.41 -6.90 1.51
C VAL A 132 -0.64 -6.13 2.30
N GLY A 133 -1.90 -6.28 1.93
CA GLY A 133 -3.02 -5.48 2.41
C GLY A 133 -3.35 -5.73 3.88
N ILE A 134 -3.29 -6.98 4.34
CA ILE A 134 -3.56 -7.29 5.76
C ILE A 134 -2.49 -6.67 6.67
N PRO A 135 -1.18 -6.85 6.43
CA PRO A 135 -0.14 -6.14 7.17
C PRO A 135 -0.24 -4.61 7.06
N ALA A 136 -0.53 -4.06 5.87
CA ALA A 136 -0.67 -2.62 5.69
C ALA A 136 -1.82 -2.05 6.54
N LEU A 137 -2.99 -2.70 6.54
CA LEU A 137 -4.16 -2.26 7.29
C LEU A 137 -3.96 -2.34 8.81
N THR A 138 -3.13 -3.27 9.28
CA THR A 138 -2.92 -3.52 10.70
C THR A 138 -1.72 -2.79 11.30
N LEU A 139 -0.62 -2.68 10.56
CA LEU A 139 0.67 -2.18 11.06
C LEU A 139 0.89 -0.69 10.80
N LEU A 140 0.42 -0.15 9.66
CA LEU A 140 0.67 1.25 9.33
C LEU A 140 0.05 2.24 10.34
N PRO A 141 -1.20 2.06 10.83
CA PRO A 141 -1.80 3.00 11.78
C PRO A 141 -1.02 3.12 13.11
N ARG A 142 -0.29 2.07 13.52
CA ARG A 142 0.31 1.94 14.85
C ARG A 142 1.61 2.75 15.04
N ASN A 143 2.24 3.22 13.96
CA ASN A 143 3.56 3.85 14.03
C ASN A 143 3.52 5.39 14.10
N PHE A 144 2.35 5.99 14.26
CA PHE A 144 2.19 7.44 14.17
C PHE A 144 1.94 8.10 15.53
N VAL A 145 3.00 8.22 16.33
CA VAL A 145 3.00 9.15 17.46
C VAL A 145 3.26 10.55 16.92
N THR A 146 2.19 11.27 16.61
CA THR A 146 2.23 12.69 16.21
C THR A 146 1.24 13.53 17.02
N SER A 147 1.08 13.19 18.31
CA SER A 147 0.27 13.95 19.27
C SER A 147 0.70 15.41 19.42
N GLY A 148 1.92 15.76 19.03
CA GLY A 148 2.41 17.14 19.00
C GLY A 148 2.07 17.95 17.73
N ILE A 149 1.69 17.31 16.62
CA ILE A 149 1.48 17.98 15.32
C ILE A 149 -0.01 18.07 14.96
N PHE A 150 -0.84 17.15 15.44
CA PHE A 150 -2.29 17.16 15.19
C PHE A 150 -3.06 17.50 16.47
N PRO A 151 -3.44 18.78 16.69
CA PRO A 151 -4.11 19.20 17.93
C PRO A 151 -5.49 18.55 18.12
N ASN A 152 -6.13 18.10 17.04
CA ASN A 152 -7.43 17.40 17.08
C ASN A 152 -7.34 15.92 17.51
N GLN A 153 -6.13 15.40 17.80
CA GLN A 153 -5.92 14.01 18.23
C GLN A 153 -5.62 13.90 19.74
N LYS A 154 -5.92 14.95 20.52
CA LYS A 154 -5.84 14.90 22.00
C LYS A 154 -7.00 14.06 22.54
N GLY A 155 -6.76 12.78 22.82
CA GLY A 155 -7.69 11.95 23.59
C GLY A 155 -8.09 10.60 22.98
N LEU A 156 -7.19 9.94 22.25
CA LEU A 156 -7.27 8.49 21.99
C LEU A 156 -6.12 7.79 22.72
#